data_AF-G0MRD3-F1
#
_entry.id   AF-G0MRD3-F1
#
_cell.length_a   1.000
_cell.length_b   1.000
_cell.length_c   1.000
_cell.angle_alpha   90.00
_cell.angle_beta   90.00
_cell.angle_gamma   90.00
#
_symmetry.space_group_name_H-M   'P 1'
#
loop_
_entity.id
_entity.type
_entity.pdbx_description
1 polymer ?
#
loop_
_entity_poly.entity_id
_entity_poly.type
_entity_poly.pdbx_seq_one_letter_code
_entity_poly.pdbx_strand_id
1 'polypeptide(L)'
;MNYQKAPDDYDPQGDYLNMDSSSHFSDHVTPNMLMENSLKRKLDNIGQETLPKMSRRFESLEDGGIVILKEPKEEPSEEAEVSKYPTRSSFMSCEHPEQSACGIDFLKQMQSLVGTFNSMHLLDIGHTIENKIRETQVDGLTVTNKTITMALESALHYVVRNVSLTGTIEDSVTLREFLLVFRATTFHLADFSEAINEVQRETGFVEKRAPFQKIQNALQFALGFVLP
;
A
#
# COMPACT_ATOMS: atom_id res chain seq x y z
N MET A 1 -17.25 -4.32 78.76
CA MET A 1 -17.34 -2.85 78.85
C MET A 1 -18.01 -2.35 77.58
N ASN A 2 -19.12 -1.63 77.76
CA ASN A 2 -19.96 -1.02 76.73
C ASN A 2 -19.30 0.23 76.16
N TYR A 3 -19.32 0.42 74.83
CA TYR A 3 -19.57 1.71 74.14
C TYR A 3 -20.09 1.34 72.74
N GLN A 4 -21.40 1.42 72.50
CA GLN A 4 -22.18 2.59 72.07
C GLN A 4 -22.05 2.93 70.57
N LYS A 5 -23.21 2.73 69.95
CA LYS A 5 -23.70 3.00 68.60
C LYS A 5 -23.88 4.50 68.36
N ALA A 6 -23.61 4.97 67.13
CA ALA A 6 -24.38 6.04 66.48
C ALA A 6 -24.22 5.93 64.94
N PRO A 7 -25.32 6.06 64.16
CA PRO A 7 -25.37 6.16 62.70
C PRO A 7 -25.39 7.64 62.25
N ASP A 8 -25.46 7.89 60.93
CA ASP A 8 -26.14 9.02 60.23
C ASP A 8 -25.64 9.00 58.77
N ASP A 9 -26.36 8.42 57.81
CA ASP A 9 -27.43 9.04 57.00
C ASP A 9 -27.07 10.43 56.45
N TYR A 10 -26.64 10.46 55.18
CA TYR A 10 -26.68 11.67 54.36
C TYR A 10 -27.13 11.33 52.94
N ASP A 11 -28.37 11.68 52.65
CA ASP A 11 -28.97 11.73 51.32
C ASP A 11 -29.65 13.10 51.19
N PRO A 12 -29.25 13.95 50.24
CA PRO A 12 -30.08 15.06 49.82
C PRO A 12 -30.57 14.83 48.39
N GLN A 13 -31.85 14.50 48.32
CA GLN A 13 -32.74 14.72 47.19
C GLN A 13 -32.64 16.17 46.69
N GLY A 14 -32.53 16.33 45.38
CA GLY A 14 -32.79 17.57 44.66
C GLY A 14 -33.87 17.31 43.61
N ASP A 15 -35.12 17.39 44.03
CA ASP A 15 -36.29 17.60 43.17
C ASP A 15 -36.33 19.03 42.62
N TYR A 16 -37.28 19.28 41.71
CA TYR A 16 -37.69 20.55 41.07
C TYR A 16 -37.00 20.83 39.72
N LEU A 17 -37.67 20.99 38.56
CA LEU A 17 -39.07 21.24 38.23
C LEU A 17 -39.33 20.92 36.74
N ASN A 18 -40.55 20.46 36.48
CA ASN A 18 -41.22 20.48 35.18
C ASN A 18 -41.16 21.86 34.49
N MET A 19 -41.04 21.87 33.16
CA MET A 19 -41.98 22.63 32.33
C MET A 19 -42.27 21.90 31.02
N ASP A 20 -43.55 21.56 30.89
CA ASP A 20 -44.27 21.18 29.69
C ASP A 20 -44.23 22.25 28.59
N SER A 21 -44.67 21.81 27.42
CA SER A 21 -45.28 22.56 26.30
C SER A 21 -44.35 22.71 25.10
N SER A 22 -44.74 22.47 23.85
CA SER A 22 -45.97 21.94 23.25
C SER A 22 -45.75 21.94 21.73
N SER A 23 -46.23 20.90 21.06
CA SER A 23 -46.82 20.86 19.71
C SER A 23 -46.43 21.89 18.64
N HIS A 24 -45.99 21.41 17.47
CA HIS A 24 -46.67 21.51 16.16
C HIS A 24 -45.80 20.81 15.09
N PHE A 25 -46.30 19.79 14.37
CA PHE A 25 -46.80 19.90 12.98
C PHE A 25 -45.95 20.90 12.14
N SER A 26 -45.25 20.51 11.08
CA SER A 26 -45.79 19.80 9.91
C SER A 26 -44.71 19.31 8.92
N ASP A 27 -45.16 18.46 8.01
CA ASP A 27 -44.75 18.33 6.60
C ASP A 27 -43.43 17.66 6.19
N HIS A 28 -43.60 16.38 5.83
CA HIS A 28 -43.15 15.77 4.57
C HIS A 28 -42.32 16.66 3.63
N VAL A 29 -41.02 16.35 3.51
CA VAL A 29 -40.30 16.46 2.24
C VAL A 29 -39.43 15.21 2.08
N THR A 30 -39.74 14.44 1.04
CA THR A 30 -39.02 13.25 0.57
C THR A 30 -37.60 13.60 0.11
N PRO A 31 -36.57 12.80 0.46
CA PRO A 31 -35.23 12.96 -0.07
C PRO A 31 -35.10 12.12 -1.35
N ASN A 32 -35.64 12.60 -2.46
CA ASN A 32 -35.37 11.97 -3.76
C ASN A 32 -35.63 12.95 -4.90
N MET A 33 -34.69 13.85 -5.17
CA MET A 33 -34.58 14.64 -6.41
C MET A 33 -33.21 15.33 -6.42
N LEU A 34 -32.15 14.57 -6.69
CA LEU A 34 -30.88 15.10 -7.20
C LEU A 34 -30.09 13.93 -7.80
N MET A 35 -29.76 14.07 -9.09
CA MET A 35 -28.97 13.15 -9.93
C MET A 35 -29.73 12.10 -10.77
N GLU A 36 -30.81 12.50 -11.44
CA GLU A 36 -31.12 11.96 -12.76
C GLU A 36 -31.20 13.13 -13.74
N ASN A 37 -30.10 13.44 -14.43
CA ASN A 37 -30.05 14.13 -15.75
C ASN A 37 -28.64 14.59 -16.11
N SER A 38 -27.70 13.68 -16.38
CA SER A 38 -26.44 14.05 -17.07
C SER A 38 -25.84 12.98 -18.01
N LEU A 39 -26.53 11.87 -18.28
CA LEU A 39 -26.04 10.81 -19.20
C LEU A 39 -26.88 10.66 -20.47
N LYS A 40 -27.38 11.78 -21.02
CA LYS A 40 -27.93 11.85 -22.38
C LYS A 40 -27.39 13.08 -23.10
N ARG A 41 -26.17 12.97 -23.62
CA ARG A 41 -25.71 13.64 -24.85
C ARG A 41 -24.29 13.19 -25.18
N LYS A 42 -24.09 12.83 -26.46
CA LYS A 42 -22.84 12.43 -27.15
C LYS A 42 -22.56 10.93 -27.27
N LEU A 43 -23.49 10.21 -27.91
CA LEU A 43 -23.17 9.06 -28.74
C LEU A 43 -23.80 9.29 -30.12
N ASP A 44 -23.18 10.16 -30.90
CA ASP A 44 -23.41 10.34 -32.34
C ASP A 44 -22.15 11.03 -32.90
N ASN A 45 -21.11 10.23 -33.16
CA ASN A 45 -20.02 10.49 -34.12
C ASN A 45 -18.83 9.58 -33.82
N ILE A 46 -18.88 8.32 -34.26
CA ILE A 46 -17.70 7.66 -34.84
C ILE A 46 -18.20 6.85 -36.02
N GLY A 47 -18.35 7.55 -37.15
CA GLY A 47 -18.37 6.90 -38.45
C GLY A 47 -16.95 6.49 -38.82
N GLN A 48 -16.86 5.23 -39.23
CA GLN A 48 -16.03 4.69 -40.33
C GLN A 48 -14.51 4.85 -40.30
N GLU A 49 -13.88 3.86 -40.94
CA GLU A 49 -12.47 3.79 -41.37
C GLU A 49 -11.48 3.38 -40.25
N THR A 50 -10.69 2.30 -40.33
CA THR A 50 -10.27 1.41 -41.43
C THR A 50 -9.73 0.12 -40.80
N LEU A 51 -10.09 -1.04 -41.37
CA LEU A 51 -9.47 -2.33 -41.08
C LEU A 51 -8.14 -2.44 -41.83
N PRO A 52 -6.98 -2.67 -41.17
CA PRO A 52 -5.79 -3.11 -41.89
C PRO A 52 -5.91 -4.60 -42.22
N LYS A 53 -5.93 -4.87 -43.53
CA LYS A 53 -5.91 -6.19 -44.17
C LYS A 53 -4.74 -7.04 -43.67
N MET A 54 -5.03 -8.28 -43.31
CA MET A 54 -4.05 -9.35 -43.21
C MET A 54 -3.37 -9.55 -44.56
N SER A 55 -2.03 -9.51 -44.58
CA SER A 55 -1.23 -10.01 -45.70
C SER A 55 -0.40 -11.19 -45.19
N ARG A 56 -0.85 -12.41 -45.53
CA ARG A 56 -0.03 -13.61 -45.46
C ARG A 56 0.90 -13.60 -46.68
N ARG A 57 2.21 -13.61 -46.46
CA ARG A 57 3.16 -14.17 -47.42
C ARG A 57 3.86 -15.35 -46.78
N PHE A 58 3.49 -16.53 -47.27
CA PHE A 58 4.35 -17.70 -47.30
C PHE A 58 5.35 -17.49 -48.43
N GLU A 59 6.64 -17.48 -48.12
CA GLU A 59 7.67 -17.90 -49.08
C GLU A 59 8.53 -18.94 -48.36
N SER A 60 8.37 -20.16 -48.86
CA SER A 60 9.28 -21.29 -48.71
C SER A 60 10.46 -21.04 -49.65
N LEU A 61 11.69 -21.29 -49.19
CA LEU A 61 12.69 -21.98 -50.01
C LEU A 61 13.75 -22.59 -49.09
N GLU A 62 13.91 -23.91 -49.24
CA GLU A 62 15.10 -24.67 -48.88
C GLU A 62 16.29 -24.16 -49.72
N ASP A 63 17.50 -24.11 -49.16
CA ASP A 63 18.61 -24.97 -49.59
C ASP A 63 19.88 -24.68 -48.76
N GLY A 64 20.66 -25.73 -48.53
CA GLY A 64 21.86 -25.73 -47.72
C GLY A 64 23.06 -25.04 -48.37
N GLY A 65 23.97 -24.55 -47.53
CA GLY A 65 25.23 -23.98 -47.98
C GLY A 65 26.16 -23.70 -46.80
N ILE A 66 26.95 -24.71 -46.44
CA ILE A 66 28.10 -24.59 -45.54
C ILE A 66 29.11 -23.68 -46.22
N VAL A 67 29.41 -22.52 -45.62
CA VAL A 67 30.59 -21.72 -45.98
C VAL A 67 31.45 -21.54 -44.74
N ILE A 68 32.59 -22.22 -44.80
CA ILE A 68 33.70 -22.22 -43.85
C ILE A 68 34.75 -21.20 -44.32
N LEU A 69 35.39 -20.54 -43.34
CA LEU A 69 36.68 -19.81 -43.38
C LEU A 69 36.73 -18.43 -44.06
N LYS A 70 36.94 -17.38 -43.24
CA LYS A 70 38.28 -16.79 -43.01
C LYS A 70 38.23 -15.62 -42.01
N GLU A 71 38.94 -15.78 -40.89
CA GLU A 71 39.65 -14.67 -40.21
C GLU A 71 40.68 -14.07 -41.20
N PRO A 72 41.01 -12.76 -41.16
CA PRO A 72 41.94 -12.29 -40.14
C PRO A 72 41.91 -10.78 -39.78
N LYS A 73 42.72 -10.48 -38.75
CA LYS A 73 43.45 -9.23 -38.42
C LYS A 73 42.88 -8.33 -37.32
N GLU A 74 43.54 -8.50 -36.18
CA GLU A 74 43.90 -7.47 -35.21
C GLU A 74 44.45 -6.20 -35.90
N GLU A 75 43.90 -5.04 -35.53
CA GLU A 75 44.67 -3.82 -35.30
C GLU A 75 44.11 -3.10 -34.06
N PRO A 76 44.96 -2.53 -33.20
CA PRO A 76 44.57 -1.83 -31.99
C PRO A 76 44.51 -0.31 -32.22
N SER A 77 43.43 0.35 -31.85
CA SER A 77 43.43 1.77 -31.46
C SER A 77 42.00 2.17 -31.10
N GLU A 78 41.76 2.55 -29.86
CA GLU A 78 41.58 3.95 -29.46
C GLU A 78 40.84 4.00 -28.13
N GLU A 79 41.43 4.77 -27.23
CA GLU A 79 41.05 4.98 -25.84
C GLU A 79 39.63 5.55 -25.78
N ALA A 80 38.66 4.71 -25.43
CA ALA A 80 37.33 5.18 -25.06
C ALA A 80 37.40 5.85 -23.68
N GLU A 81 37.30 7.17 -23.71
CA GLU A 81 37.22 8.07 -22.57
C GLU A 81 36.34 7.48 -21.45
N VAL A 82 36.95 7.36 -20.27
CA VAL A 82 36.28 7.06 -19.01
C VAL A 82 35.26 8.16 -18.75
N SER A 83 34.01 7.91 -19.15
CA SER A 83 32.85 8.67 -18.72
C SER A 83 32.83 8.65 -17.19
N LYS A 84 33.22 9.77 -16.61
CA LYS A 84 33.05 10.12 -15.21
C LYS A 84 31.55 10.19 -14.94
N TYR A 85 30.92 9.06 -14.68
CA TYR A 85 29.66 9.04 -13.98
C TYR A 85 29.88 9.75 -12.64
N PRO A 86 29.00 10.68 -12.23
CA PRO A 86 29.07 11.22 -10.89
C PRO A 86 28.91 10.04 -9.94
N THR A 87 29.98 9.75 -9.19
CA THR A 87 29.99 8.84 -8.06
C THR A 87 28.80 9.22 -7.20
N ARG A 88 27.73 8.44 -7.36
CA ARG A 88 26.52 8.57 -6.56
C ARG A 88 27.03 8.42 -5.13
N SER A 89 26.92 9.54 -4.41
CA SER A 89 27.21 9.68 -2.98
C SER A 89 27.14 8.33 -2.32
N SER A 90 28.28 7.86 -1.82
CA SER A 90 28.40 6.76 -0.87
C SER A 90 27.42 7.07 0.27
N PHE A 91 26.19 6.58 0.14
CA PHE A 91 25.26 6.52 1.25
C PHE A 91 25.97 5.65 2.28
N MET A 92 26.17 6.25 3.45
CA MET A 92 26.84 5.60 4.55
C MET A 92 26.27 4.20 4.74
N SER A 93 27.09 3.18 4.51
CA SER A 93 26.91 1.89 5.17
C SER A 93 27.05 2.18 6.66
N CYS A 94 25.93 2.46 7.31
CA CYS A 94 25.83 2.35 8.75
C CYS A 94 25.86 0.85 9.09
N GLU A 95 27.05 0.27 9.05
CA GLU A 95 27.35 -0.93 9.83
C GLU A 95 27.38 -0.52 11.31
N HIS A 96 26.19 -0.31 11.89
CA HIS A 96 26.05 -0.22 13.33
C HIS A 96 25.63 -1.60 13.86
N PRO A 97 26.48 -2.26 14.67
CA PRO A 97 26.06 -3.40 15.46
C PRO A 97 25.18 -2.89 16.62
N GLU A 98 24.25 -3.74 17.06
CA GLU A 98 23.32 -3.57 18.20
C GLU A 98 21.88 -3.13 17.86
N GLN A 99 21.18 -4.14 17.33
CA GLN A 99 19.74 -4.34 17.24
C GLN A 99 19.05 -4.21 18.62
N SER A 100 18.18 -3.23 18.85
CA SER A 100 17.15 -3.36 19.91
C SER A 100 15.96 -2.38 19.88
N ALA A 101 15.92 -1.33 19.05
CA ALA A 101 14.78 -0.39 19.01
C ALA A 101 13.76 -0.62 17.86
N CYS A 102 13.95 -1.65 17.04
CA CYS A 102 13.32 -1.71 15.72
C CYS A 102 11.82 -2.05 15.71
N GLY A 103 11.28 -2.68 16.75
CA GLY A 103 9.88 -3.12 16.79
C GLY A 103 8.87 -1.97 16.83
N ILE A 104 9.12 -0.96 17.67
CA ILE A 104 8.25 0.23 17.77
C ILE A 104 8.31 1.06 16.49
N ASP A 105 9.49 1.23 15.92
CA ASP A 105 9.64 2.00 14.68
C ASP A 105 8.94 1.30 13.51
N PHE A 106 9.06 -0.03 13.40
CA PHE A 106 8.26 -0.83 12.47
C PHE A 106 6.76 -0.60 12.66
N LEU A 107 6.26 -0.70 13.88
CA LEU A 107 4.84 -0.47 14.18
C LEU A 107 4.37 0.94 13.81
N LYS A 108 5.17 1.97 14.07
CA LYS A 108 4.87 3.36 13.67
C LYS A 108 4.83 3.54 12.16
N GLN A 109 5.75 2.91 11.42
CA GLN A 109 5.71 2.95 9.96
C GLN A 109 4.48 2.21 9.41
N MET A 110 4.11 1.07 10.00
CA MET A 110 2.89 0.35 9.66
C MET A 110 1.64 1.19 9.94
N GLN A 111 1.60 1.90 11.07
CA GLN A 111 0.53 2.84 11.40
C GLN A 111 0.44 3.98 10.37
N SER A 112 1.58 4.55 9.97
CA SER A 112 1.65 5.61 8.97
C SER A 112 1.16 5.12 7.59
N LEU A 113 1.56 3.91 7.20
CA LEU A 113 1.13 3.26 5.97
C LEU A 113 -0.40 3.09 5.94
N VAL A 114 -0.96 2.50 7.00
CA VAL A 114 -2.41 2.29 7.15
C VAL A 114 -3.17 3.62 7.17
N GLY A 115 -2.69 4.60 7.96
CA GLY A 115 -3.32 5.90 8.09
C GLY A 115 -3.35 6.71 6.80
N THR A 116 -2.36 6.52 5.91
CA THR A 116 -2.30 7.23 4.63
C THR A 116 -3.39 6.80 3.67
N PHE A 117 -3.79 5.53 3.68
CA PHE A 117 -4.83 5.02 2.78
C PHE A 117 -6.25 5.31 3.24
N ASN A 118 -6.45 5.63 4.53
CA ASN A 118 -7.72 6.03 5.14
C ASN A 118 -8.95 5.21 4.66
N SER A 119 -8.77 3.89 4.56
CA SER A 119 -9.81 2.95 4.12
C SER A 119 -10.43 2.24 5.30
N MET A 120 -11.76 2.03 5.26
CA MET A 120 -12.48 1.29 6.30
C MET A 120 -11.93 -0.14 6.49
N HIS A 121 -11.46 -0.78 5.41
CA HIS A 121 -10.83 -2.10 5.45
C HIS A 121 -9.52 -2.13 6.25
N LEU A 122 -8.87 -0.98 6.44
CA LEU A 122 -7.59 -0.89 7.15
C LEU A 122 -7.75 -0.38 8.60
N LEU A 123 -8.96 -0.03 9.04
CA LEU A 123 -9.19 0.45 10.41
C LEU A 123 -8.88 -0.63 11.45
N ASP A 124 -9.32 -1.87 11.22
CA ASP A 124 -9.14 -2.97 12.17
C ASP A 124 -7.65 -3.26 12.41
N ILE A 125 -6.84 -3.23 11.34
CA ILE A 125 -5.39 -3.39 11.46
C ILE A 125 -4.75 -2.15 12.11
N GLY A 126 -5.27 -0.94 11.84
CA GLY A 126 -4.86 0.28 12.52
C GLY A 126 -5.01 0.17 14.05
N HIS A 127 -6.17 -0.26 14.53
CA HIS A 127 -6.41 -0.50 15.95
C HIS A 127 -5.52 -1.61 16.52
N THR A 128 -5.29 -2.68 15.75
CA THR A 128 -4.36 -3.75 16.15
C THR A 128 -2.93 -3.22 16.33
N ILE A 129 -2.46 -2.37 15.42
CA ILE A 129 -1.14 -1.72 15.49
C ILE A 129 -1.06 -0.81 16.72
N GLU A 130 -2.07 0.01 16.98
CA GLU A 130 -2.13 0.89 18.16
C GLU A 130 -2.06 0.12 19.48
N ASN A 131 -2.76 -1.01 19.58
CA ASN A 131 -2.68 -1.90 20.74
C ASN A 131 -1.27 -2.44 20.92
N LYS A 132 -0.67 -2.99 19.85
CA LYS A 132 0.69 -3.53 19.89
C LYS A 132 1.74 -2.45 20.21
N ILE A 133 1.57 -1.20 19.77
CA ILE A 133 2.46 -0.10 20.16
C ILE A 133 2.41 0.13 21.67
N ARG A 134 1.21 0.15 22.26
CA ARG A 134 1.04 0.34 23.71
C ARG A 134 1.65 -0.79 24.51
N GLU A 135 1.40 -2.04 24.13
CA GLU A 135 1.98 -3.23 24.76
C GLU A 135 3.50 -3.22 24.65
N THR A 136 4.03 -2.95 23.45
CA THR A 136 5.47 -2.95 23.20
C THR A 136 6.22 -1.86 23.99
N GLN A 137 5.59 -0.71 24.24
CA GLN A 137 6.18 0.35 25.07
C GLN A 137 6.36 -0.09 26.53
N VAL A 138 5.53 -1.03 27.01
CA VAL A 138 5.60 -1.55 28.38
C VAL A 138 6.67 -2.64 28.48
N ASP A 139 6.70 -3.57 27.52
CA ASP A 139 7.51 -4.79 27.63
C ASP A 139 8.86 -4.74 26.89
N GLY A 140 9.04 -3.77 25.98
CA GLY A 140 10.26 -3.60 25.20
C GLY A 140 10.47 -4.73 24.18
N LEU A 141 10.07 -4.52 22.92
CA LEU A 141 10.25 -5.51 21.87
C LEU A 141 11.52 -5.27 21.04
N THR A 142 12.37 -6.30 20.99
CA THR A 142 13.56 -6.32 20.14
C THR A 142 13.30 -7.18 18.91
N VAL A 143 13.39 -6.59 17.72
CA VAL A 143 13.30 -7.30 16.45
C VAL A 143 14.46 -6.94 15.55
N THR A 144 14.98 -7.90 14.79
CA THR A 144 16.07 -7.65 13.85
C THR A 144 15.56 -6.94 12.60
N ASN A 145 16.36 -6.02 12.05
CA ASN A 145 16.04 -5.36 10.78
C ASN A 145 15.76 -6.38 9.67
N LYS A 146 16.54 -7.48 9.64
CA LYS A 146 16.35 -8.56 8.65
C LYS A 146 14.95 -9.16 8.71
N THR A 147 14.42 -9.43 9.90
CA THR A 147 13.04 -9.95 10.07
C THR A 147 12.01 -8.97 9.52
N ILE A 148 12.18 -7.67 9.82
CA ILE A 148 11.27 -6.61 9.36
C ILE A 148 11.33 -6.45 7.84
N THR A 149 12.54 -6.42 7.26
CA THR A 149 12.74 -6.34 5.80
C THR A 149 12.07 -7.53 5.12
N MET A 150 12.33 -8.76 5.57
CA MET A 150 11.72 -9.97 4.99
C MET A 150 10.19 -9.95 5.06
N ALA A 151 9.62 -9.49 6.18
CA ALA A 151 8.18 -9.39 6.36
C ALA A 151 7.55 -8.39 5.39
N LEU A 152 8.16 -7.21 5.26
CA LEU A 152 7.68 -6.13 4.39
C LEU A 152 7.87 -6.45 2.91
N GLU A 153 8.97 -7.09 2.51
CA GLU A 153 9.17 -7.60 1.15
C GLU A 153 8.10 -8.63 0.80
N SER A 154 7.83 -9.57 1.71
CA SER A 154 6.80 -10.59 1.51
C SER A 154 5.40 -9.97 1.36
N ALA A 155 5.09 -8.96 2.19
CA ALA A 155 3.83 -8.22 2.09
C ALA A 155 3.72 -7.46 0.75
N LEU A 156 4.79 -6.78 0.33
CA LEU A 156 4.86 -6.08 -0.95
C LEU A 156 4.60 -7.05 -2.12
N HIS A 157 5.30 -8.18 -2.18
CA HIS A 157 5.10 -9.20 -3.21
C HIS A 157 3.68 -9.77 -3.18
N TYR A 158 3.09 -9.98 -2.00
CA TYR A 158 1.71 -10.45 -1.89
C TYR A 158 0.74 -9.46 -2.52
N VAL A 159 0.84 -8.17 -2.19
CA VAL A 159 -0.05 -7.13 -2.75
C VAL A 159 0.09 -7.09 -4.26
N VAL A 160 1.33 -7.06 -4.77
CA VAL A 160 1.61 -6.98 -6.21
C VAL A 160 1.04 -8.18 -6.97
N ARG A 161 1.15 -9.38 -6.43
CA ARG A 161 0.59 -10.59 -7.06
C ARG A 161 -0.93 -10.63 -7.07
N ASN A 162 -1.58 -9.85 -6.21
CA ASN A 162 -3.04 -9.80 -6.07
C ASN A 162 -3.67 -8.52 -6.65
N VAL A 163 -2.93 -7.78 -7.49
CA VAL A 163 -3.48 -6.60 -8.18
C VAL A 163 -4.50 -7.00 -9.25
N SER A 164 -5.55 -6.20 -9.38
CA SER A 164 -6.59 -6.35 -10.39
C SER A 164 -6.49 -5.26 -11.46
N LEU A 165 -7.08 -5.49 -12.62
CA LEU A 165 -7.26 -4.46 -13.65
C LEU A 165 -8.38 -3.49 -13.26
N THR A 166 -8.30 -2.24 -13.72
CA THR A 166 -9.37 -1.24 -13.58
C THR A 166 -10.72 -1.80 -14.06
N GLY A 167 -11.75 -1.72 -13.23
CA GLY A 167 -13.10 -2.25 -13.51
C GLY A 167 -13.67 -3.18 -12.43
N THR A 168 -12.89 -3.53 -11.41
CA THR A 168 -13.39 -4.26 -10.24
C THR A 168 -14.21 -3.34 -9.32
N ILE A 169 -15.34 -3.85 -8.81
CA ILE A 169 -16.23 -3.17 -7.84
C ILE A 169 -15.54 -2.98 -6.47
N GLU A 170 -14.41 -3.65 -6.24
CA GLU A 170 -13.70 -3.67 -4.97
C GLU A 170 -12.98 -2.34 -4.66
N ASP A 171 -13.16 -1.85 -3.44
CA ASP A 171 -12.45 -0.67 -2.93
C ASP A 171 -10.94 -0.89 -2.99
N SER A 172 -10.27 -0.01 -3.72
CA SER A 172 -8.89 -0.21 -4.12
C SER A 172 -8.15 1.10 -4.37
N VAL A 173 -6.83 1.06 -4.25
CA VAL A 173 -5.91 2.15 -4.59
C VAL A 173 -5.13 1.80 -5.86
N THR A 174 -4.65 2.78 -6.61
CA THR A 174 -3.79 2.44 -7.77
C THR A 174 -2.50 1.79 -7.27
N LEU A 175 -1.96 0.83 -8.02
CA LEU A 175 -0.68 0.19 -7.65
C LEU A 175 0.44 1.23 -7.53
N ARG A 176 0.43 2.26 -8.39
CA ARG A 176 1.39 3.37 -8.33
C ARG A 176 1.33 4.13 -6.99
N GLU A 177 0.14 4.51 -6.55
CA GLU A 177 -0.06 5.18 -5.26
C GLU A 177 0.34 4.28 -4.11
N PHE A 178 -0.04 2.98 -4.16
CA PHE A 178 0.37 2.01 -3.14
C PHE A 178 1.89 1.93 -3.01
N LEU A 179 2.62 1.75 -4.11
CA LEU A 179 4.08 1.65 -4.10
C LEU A 179 4.75 2.93 -3.62
N LEU A 180 4.18 4.10 -3.98
CA LEU A 180 4.69 5.40 -3.53
C LEU A 180 4.55 5.54 -2.01
N VAL A 181 3.36 5.26 -1.47
CA VAL A 181 3.07 5.35 -0.04
C VAL A 181 3.88 4.31 0.75
N PHE A 182 3.99 3.09 0.23
CA PHE A 182 4.84 2.04 0.80
C PHE A 182 6.29 2.50 0.90
N ARG A 183 6.88 2.95 -0.20
CA ARG A 183 8.25 3.47 -0.19
C ARG A 183 8.43 4.63 0.79
N ALA A 184 7.50 5.58 0.80
CA ALA A 184 7.59 6.77 1.62
C ALA A 184 7.51 6.48 3.13
N THR A 185 6.82 5.41 3.52
CA THR A 185 6.65 5.03 4.94
C THR A 185 7.71 4.03 5.40
N THR A 186 8.24 3.18 4.51
CA THR A 186 9.18 2.13 4.91
C THR A 186 10.65 2.47 4.65
N PHE A 187 10.97 3.64 4.07
CA PHE A 187 12.36 3.99 3.68
C PHE A 187 13.37 3.99 4.84
N HIS A 188 12.93 4.26 6.06
CA HIS A 188 13.77 4.22 7.26
C HIS A 188 14.10 2.78 7.70
N LEU A 189 13.31 1.80 7.27
CA LEU A 189 13.46 0.40 7.67
C LEU A 189 14.37 -0.36 6.70
N ALA A 190 14.18 -0.16 5.39
CA ALA A 190 15.01 -0.75 4.34
C ALA A 190 14.83 -0.03 2.99
N ASP A 191 15.78 -0.22 2.08
CA ASP A 191 15.66 0.24 0.71
C ASP A 191 14.92 -0.80 -0.15
N PHE A 192 13.62 -0.57 -0.37
CA PHE A 192 12.78 -1.41 -1.23
C PHE A 192 12.83 -1.02 -2.72
N SER A 193 13.76 -0.15 -3.13
CA SER A 193 13.80 0.38 -4.50
C SER A 193 13.94 -0.73 -5.56
N GLU A 194 14.73 -1.77 -5.30
CA GLU A 194 14.90 -2.89 -6.23
C GLU A 194 13.61 -3.69 -6.41
N ALA A 195 12.98 -4.10 -5.30
CA ALA A 195 11.70 -4.81 -5.32
C ALA A 195 10.62 -3.99 -6.03
N ILE A 196 10.54 -2.67 -5.77
CA ILE A 196 9.59 -1.78 -6.45
C ILE A 196 9.89 -1.69 -7.96
N ASN A 197 11.16 -1.60 -8.35
CA ASN A 197 11.54 -1.54 -9.76
C ASN A 197 11.22 -2.85 -10.49
N GLU A 198 11.44 -4.00 -9.85
CA GLU A 198 11.06 -5.31 -10.39
C GLU A 198 9.56 -5.38 -10.66
N VAL A 199 8.76 -4.96 -9.68
CA VAL A 199 7.30 -4.87 -9.80
C VAL A 199 6.89 -3.98 -10.97
N GLN A 200 7.53 -2.82 -11.14
CA GLN A 200 7.24 -1.91 -12.26
C GLN A 200 7.56 -2.54 -13.62
N ARG A 201 8.65 -3.31 -13.72
CA ARG A 201 9.02 -4.03 -14.95
C ARG A 201 8.05 -5.17 -15.26
N GLU A 202 7.69 -5.97 -14.26
CA GLU A 202 6.81 -7.14 -14.44
C GLU A 202 5.37 -6.75 -14.77
N THR A 203 4.88 -5.68 -14.15
CA THR A 203 3.46 -5.33 -14.25
C THR A 203 3.09 -4.57 -15.50
N GLY A 204 4.09 -4.01 -16.21
CA GLY A 204 3.94 -3.38 -17.52
C GLY A 204 2.92 -2.24 -17.54
N PHE A 205 3.03 -1.25 -16.64
CA PHE A 205 2.26 0.02 -16.62
C PHE A 205 0.74 -0.01 -16.94
N VAL A 206 0.09 -1.17 -16.88
CA VAL A 206 -1.38 -1.26 -16.93
C VAL A 206 -1.92 -0.61 -15.65
N GLU A 207 -3.08 0.05 -15.73
CA GLU A 207 -3.82 0.68 -14.62
C GLU A 207 -4.28 -0.35 -13.56
N LYS A 208 -3.32 -1.05 -12.96
CA LYS A 208 -3.53 -2.05 -11.94
C LYS A 208 -3.89 -1.37 -10.64
N ARG A 209 -4.82 -1.98 -9.91
CA ARG A 209 -5.27 -1.53 -8.61
C ARG A 209 -4.95 -2.59 -7.56
N ALA A 210 -4.56 -2.14 -6.38
CA ALA A 210 -4.33 -2.97 -5.21
C ALA A 210 -5.59 -2.89 -4.33
N PRO A 211 -6.35 -3.99 -4.19
CA PRO A 211 -7.53 -3.99 -3.33
C PRO A 211 -7.17 -3.83 -1.86
N PHE A 212 -7.94 -3.03 -1.11
CA PHE A 212 -7.61 -2.77 0.29
C PHE A 212 -7.64 -4.03 1.15
N GLN A 213 -8.52 -4.99 0.85
CA GLN A 213 -8.55 -6.27 1.54
C GLN A 213 -7.23 -7.05 1.39
N LYS A 214 -6.61 -6.99 0.20
CA LYS A 214 -5.33 -7.65 -0.07
C LYS A 214 -4.18 -6.96 0.63
N ILE A 215 -4.23 -5.62 0.70
CA ILE A 215 -3.29 -4.83 1.51
C ILE A 215 -3.43 -5.20 2.99
N GLN A 216 -4.65 -5.25 3.53
CA GLN A 216 -4.92 -5.64 4.92
C GLN A 216 -4.29 -7.00 5.24
N ASN A 217 -4.55 -8.03 4.42
CA ASN A 217 -4.04 -9.37 4.64
C ASN A 217 -2.50 -9.41 4.63
N ALA A 218 -1.87 -8.67 3.70
CA ALA A 218 -0.42 -8.59 3.59
C ALA A 218 0.20 -7.96 4.84
N LEU A 219 -0.39 -6.87 5.33
CA LEU A 219 0.07 -6.17 6.52
C LEU A 219 -0.17 -6.98 7.79
N GLN A 220 -1.30 -7.70 7.90
CA GLN A 220 -1.55 -8.64 8.99
C GLN A 220 -0.50 -9.74 9.04
N PHE A 221 -0.15 -10.31 7.88
CA PHE A 221 0.96 -11.27 7.79
C PHE A 221 2.27 -10.66 8.29
N ALA A 222 2.64 -9.46 7.82
CA ALA A 222 3.87 -8.81 8.25
C ALA A 222 3.89 -8.56 9.76
N LEU A 223 2.78 -8.09 10.35
CA LEU A 223 2.66 -7.91 11.79
C LEU A 223 2.83 -9.24 12.54
N GLY A 224 2.15 -10.30 12.13
CA GLY A 224 2.26 -11.61 12.78
C GLY A 224 3.63 -12.26 12.62
N PHE A 225 4.36 -11.94 11.55
CA PHE A 225 5.72 -12.43 11.33
C PHE A 225 6.75 -11.72 12.20
N VAL A 226 6.58 -10.40 12.38
CA VAL A 226 7.52 -9.56 13.16
C VAL A 226 7.21 -9.60 14.66
N LEU A 227 5.93 -9.71 15.02
CA LEU A 227 5.40 -9.56 16.38
C LEU A 227 4.73 -10.88 16.79
N PRO A 228 5.51 -11.86 17.28
CA PRO A 228 4.97 -13.13 17.76
C PRO A 228 4.00 -12.96 18.94
#